data_AF-N4TLN0-F1
#
_entry.id   AF-N4TLN0-F1
#
_cell.length_a   1.000
_cell.length_b   1.000
_cell.length_c   1.000
_cell.angle_alpha   90.00
_cell.angle_beta   90.00
_cell.angle_gamma   90.00
#
_symmetry.space_group_name_H-M   'P 1'
#
loop_
_entity.id
_entity.type
_entity.pdbx_description
1 polymer ?
#
loop_
_entity_poly.entity_id
_entity_poly.type
_entity_poly.pdbx_seq_one_letter_code
_entity_poly.pdbx_strand_id
1 'polypeptide(L)' 'KATWRSDKQAECIQSIMALKADQTAINMLPTRAGKSILFMLPAIMQDTGISIVVVLFVALMDDLVARATDMGVNCH' A
#
# COMPACT_ATOMS: atom_id res chain seq x y z
N LYS A 1 -11.03 -10.67 13.44
CA LYS A 1 -9.79 -10.12 14.04
C LYS A 1 -8.87 -9.76 12.87
N ALA A 2 -8.38 -8.51 12.77
CA ALA A 2 -7.50 -8.12 11.67
C ALA A 2 -6.11 -8.75 11.86
N THR A 3 -5.59 -9.43 10.84
CA THR A 3 -4.29 -10.10 10.87
C THR A 3 -3.56 -9.91 9.55
N TRP A 4 -2.23 -9.90 9.59
CA TRP A 4 -1.41 -9.96 8.38
C TRP A 4 -1.62 -11.30 7.66
N ARG A 5 -1.48 -11.29 6.33
CA ARG A 5 -1.54 -12.51 5.51
C ARG A 5 -0.28 -13.37 5.65
N SER A 6 0.84 -12.75 5.99
CA SER A 6 2.12 -13.42 6.26
C SER A 6 3.05 -12.52 7.06
N ASP A 7 4.06 -13.12 7.70
CA ASP A 7 5.11 -12.39 8.40
C ASP A 7 5.87 -11.45 7.44
N LYS A 8 6.09 -11.90 6.19
CA LYS A 8 6.72 -11.06 5.15
C LYS A 8 5.91 -9.81 4.83
N GLN A 9 4.57 -9.90 4.83
CA GLN A 9 3.72 -8.72 4.64
C GLN A 9 3.88 -7.73 5.79
N ALA A 10 3.95 -8.23 7.03
CA ALA A 10 4.15 -7.41 8.22
C ALA A 10 5.53 -6.71 8.20
N GLU A 11 6.59 -7.44 7.88
CA GLU A 11 7.95 -6.90 7.71
C GLU A 11 8.00 -5.79 6.66
N CYS A 12 7.35 -5.99 5.51
CA CYS A 12 7.30 -4.98 4.45
C CYS A 12 6.62 -3.70 4.93
N ILE A 13 5.48 -3.79 5.64
CA ILE A 13 4.81 -2.62 6.20
C ILE A 13 5.70 -1.90 7.22
N GLN A 14 6.30 -2.64 8.15
CA GLN A 14 7.20 -2.05 9.14
C GLN A 14 8.36 -1.31 8.49
N SER A 15 8.96 -1.90 7.45
CA SER A 15 10.03 -1.27 6.68
C SER A 15 9.55 0.01 5.98
N ILE A 16 8.35 0.01 5.40
CA ILE A 16 7.79 1.19 4.71
C ILE A 16 7.48 2.31 5.70
N MET A 17 6.87 1.99 6.85
CA MET A 17 6.52 2.98 7.88
C MET A 17 7.75 3.56 8.60
N ALA A 18 8.88 2.86 8.56
CA ALA A 18 10.16 3.32 9.13
C ALA A 18 11.02 4.13 8.14
N LEU A 19 10.60 4.25 6.87
CA LEU A 19 11.34 5.04 5.87
C LEU A 19 11.39 6.51 6.29
N LYS A 20 12.58 7.09 6.24
CA LYS A 20 12.80 8.52 6.39
C LYS A 20 12.86 9.21 5.03
N ALA A 21 12.83 10.54 5.04
CA ALA A 21 13.13 11.34 3.85
C ALA A 21 14.43 10.85 3.19
N ASP A 22 14.44 10.82 1.85
CA ASP A 22 15.54 10.38 0.99
C ASP A 22 15.92 8.89 1.08
N GLN A 23 15.13 8.06 1.77
CA GLN A 23 15.31 6.60 1.77
C GLN A 23 14.37 5.91 0.77
N THR A 24 14.84 4.82 0.18
CA THR A 24 14.06 3.98 -0.74
C THR A 24 14.05 2.53 -0.27
N ALA A 25 12.91 1.85 -0.37
CA ALA A 25 12.80 0.41 -0.10
C ALA A 25 12.28 -0.34 -1.33
N ILE A 26 12.82 -1.54 -1.56
CA ILE A 26 12.33 -2.48 -2.57
C ILE A 26 11.68 -3.66 -1.86
N ASN A 27 10.36 -3.78 -1.98
CA ASN A 27 9.56 -4.82 -1.36
C ASN A 27 8.96 -5.76 -2.42
N MET A 28 9.39 -7.03 -2.41
CA MET A 28 8.92 -8.06 -3.33
C MET A 28 8.00 -9.05 -2.60
N LEU A 29 6.75 -9.16 -3.08
CA LEU A 29 5.77 -10.14 -2.64
C LEU A 29 5.14 -10.79 -3.87
N PRO A 30 4.81 -12.09 -3.84
CA PRO A 30 4.14 -12.75 -4.95
C PRO A 30 2.74 -12.16 -5.17
N THR A 31 2.20 -12.35 -6.38
CA THR A 31 0.81 -11.97 -6.69
C THR A 31 -0.15 -12.61 -5.70
N ARG A 32 -1.24 -11.92 -5.34
CA ARG A 32 -2.25 -12.36 -4.34
C ARG A 32 -1.76 -12.41 -2.87
N ALA A 33 -0.47 -12.13 -2.59
CA ALA A 33 0.04 -12.02 -1.22
C ALA A 33 -0.44 -10.75 -0.47
N GLY A 34 -1.34 -9.97 -1.06
CA GLY A 34 -1.87 -8.75 -0.45
C GLY A 34 -0.90 -7.57 -0.54
N LYS A 35 -0.14 -7.44 -1.63
CA LYS A 35 0.81 -6.33 -1.83
C LYS A 35 0.13 -4.95 -1.84
N SER A 36 -1.15 -4.85 -2.18
CA SER A 36 -1.86 -3.56 -2.24
C SER A 36 -1.88 -2.84 -0.89
N ILE A 37 -1.93 -3.58 0.23
CA ILE A 37 -1.90 -2.96 1.57
C ILE A 37 -0.59 -2.21 1.84
N LEU A 38 0.49 -2.56 1.13
CA LEU A 38 1.80 -1.93 1.30
C LEU A 38 1.83 -0.46 0.91
N PHE A 39 0.91 0.01 0.07
CA PHE A 39 0.78 1.42 -0.28
C PHE A 39 -0.51 2.05 0.27
N MET A 40 -1.59 1.28 0.42
CA MET A 40 -2.84 1.83 0.96
C MET A 40 -2.75 2.15 2.45
N LEU A 41 -2.17 1.26 3.27
CA LEU A 41 -2.10 1.50 4.71
C LEU A 41 -1.26 2.73 5.07
N PRO A 42 -0.05 2.93 4.52
CA PRO A 42 0.68 4.17 4.73
C PRO A 42 -0.10 5.42 4.28
N ALA A 43 -0.83 5.35 3.16
CA ALA A 43 -1.63 6.47 2.67
C ALA A 43 -2.80 6.83 3.60
N ILE A 44 -3.36 5.86 4.33
CA ILE A 44 -4.43 6.09 5.32
C ILE A 44 -3.87 6.61 6.64
N MET A 45 -2.72 6.10 7.07
CA MET A 45 -2.15 6.41 8.40
C MET A 45 -1.39 7.73 8.44
N GLN A 46 -0.95 8.26 7.31
CA GLN A 46 -0.28 9.55 7.27
C GLN A 46 -1.32 10.67 7.29
N ASP A 47 -1.29 11.50 8.34
CA ASP A 47 -2.22 12.63 8.50
C ASP A 47 -2.08 13.71 7.41
N THR A 48 -0.94 13.70 6.69
CA THR A 48 -0.64 14.66 5.61
C THR A 48 0.20 14.00 4.52
N GLY A 49 0.05 14.46 3.27
CA GLY A 49 0.83 13.99 2.12
C GLY A 49 -0.02 13.37 1.01
N ILE A 50 0.63 13.08 -0.12
CA ILE A 50 0.02 12.38 -1.27
C ILE A 50 0.83 11.12 -1.54
N SER A 51 0.17 9.97 -1.61
CA SER A 51 0.77 8.72 -2.07
C SER A 51 0.54 8.57 -3.57
N ILE A 52 1.60 8.49 -4.37
CA ILE A 52 1.53 8.29 -5.82
C ILE A 52 1.81 6.81 -6.12
N VAL A 53 0.85 6.14 -6.75
CA VAL A 53 0.98 4.73 -7.15
C VAL A 53 0.93 4.64 -8.67
N VAL A 54 2.04 4.21 -9.28
CA VAL A 54 2.13 4.02 -10.73
C VAL A 54 1.85 2.56 -11.07
N VAL A 55 0.82 2.32 -11.88
CA VAL A 55 0.45 0.99 -12.39
C VAL A 55 0.43 0.98 -13.91
N LEU A 56 0.77 -0.16 -14.51
CA LEU A 56 0.86 -0.32 -15.97
C LEU A 56 -0.45 -0.83 -16.62
N PHE A 57 -1.48 -1.14 -15.82
CA PHE A 57 -2.72 -1.73 -16.32
C PHE A 57 -3.95 -0.99 -15.80
N VAL A 58 -4.75 -0.46 -16.71
CA VAL A 58 -5.91 0.40 -16.37
C VAL A 58 -6.96 -0.36 -15.56
N ALA A 59 -7.31 -1.61 -15.92
CA ALA A 59 -8.29 -2.36 -15.14
C ALA A 59 -7.79 -2.75 -13.74
N LEU A 60 -6.47 -2.75 -13.50
CA LEU A 60 -5.92 -2.85 -12.14
C LEU A 60 -6.07 -1.53 -11.39
N MET A 61 -5.96 -0.39 -12.08
CA MET A 61 -6.17 0.93 -11.48
C MET A 61 -7.58 1.06 -10.92
N ASP A 62 -8.60 0.67 -11.69
CA ASP A 62 -10.00 0.74 -11.26
C ASP A 62 -10.27 -0.09 -9.99
N ASP A 63 -9.71 -1.32 -9.92
CA ASP A 63 -9.79 -2.17 -8.72
C ASP A 63 -9.09 -1.55 -7.51
N LEU A 64 -7.97 -0.84 -7.72
CA LEU A 64 -7.26 -0.16 -6.64
C LEU A 64 -8.01 1.07 -6.14
N VAL A 65 -8.57 1.88 -7.03
CA VAL A 65 -9.38 3.06 -6.67
C VAL A 65 -10.62 2.63 -5.89
N ALA A 66 -11.32 1.59 -6.35
CA ALA A 66 -12.49 1.06 -5.66
C ALA A 66 -12.16 0.60 -4.22
N ARG A 67 -11.07 -0.15 -4.04
CA ARG A 67 -10.64 -0.63 -2.72
C ARG A 67 -10.13 0.50 -1.81
N ALA A 68 -9.38 1.46 -2.35
CA ALA A 68 -8.87 2.58 -1.58
C ALA A 68 -10.04 3.47 -1.11
N THR A 69 -11.02 3.72 -1.98
CA THR A 69 -12.26 4.45 -1.64
C THR A 69 -13.06 3.73 -0.55
N ASP A 70 -13.23 2.41 -0.64
CA ASP A 70 -13.89 1.58 0.38
C ASP A 70 -13.16 1.65 1.74
N MET A 71 -11.84 1.82 1.72
CA MET A 71 -11.03 2.04 2.93
C MET A 71 -11.02 3.50 3.43
N GLY A 72 -11.78 4.40 2.80
CA GLY A 72 -11.90 5.81 3.19
C GLY A 72 -10.81 6.73 2.63
N VAL A 73 -10.00 6.27 1.67
CA VAL A 73 -8.99 7.10 0.99
C VAL A 73 -9.65 7.91 -0.12
N ASN A 74 -9.47 9.22 -0.09
CA ASN A 74 -9.87 10.07 -1.22
C ASN A 74 -8.88 9.88 -2.38
N CYS A 75 -9.28 9.14 -3.41
CA CYS A 75 -8.46 8.83 -4.59
C CYS A 75 -9.29 8.95 -5.88
N HIS A 76 -8.65 9.43 -6.96
CA HIS A 76 -9.24 9.71 -8.27
C HIS A 76 -8.27 9.28 -9.37
#